data_AF-A0A7K2NPZ8-F1
#
_entry.id   AF-A0A7K2NPZ8-F1
#
_cell.length_a   1.000
_cell.length_b   1.000
_cell.length_c   1.000
_cell.angle_alpha   90.00
_cell.angle_beta   90.00
_cell.angle_gamma   90.00
#
_symmetry.space_group_name_H-M   'P 1'
#
loop_
_entity.id
_entity.type
_entity.pdbx_description
1 polymer ?
#
loop_
_entity_poly.entity_id
_entity_poly.type
_entity_poly.pdbx_seq_one_letter_code
_entity_poly.pdbx_strand_id
1 'polypeptide(L)'
;MTQGRVNAAKFIPRLLPEPHESELDGEPAHELLATAHADICCPPSGHSISWDDCYAGADMLPLTHKADLFLEPDGEPRPLPEHLTGDARERAMEAGRKAAWIRREAHHRGLR
;
A
#
# COMPACT_ATOMS: atom_id res chain seq x y z
N MET A 1 -8.42 37.23 -3.84
CA MET A 1 -8.03 36.19 -2.86
C MET A 1 -7.53 34.98 -3.63
N THR A 2 -6.22 34.80 -3.72
CA THR A 2 -5.60 33.62 -4.33
C THR A 2 -5.66 32.50 -3.30
N GLN A 3 -6.58 31.54 -3.46
CA GLN A 3 -6.54 30.31 -2.67
C GLN A 3 -5.23 29.59 -3.01
N GLY A 4 -4.26 29.61 -2.10
CA GLY A 4 -3.00 28.89 -2.25
C GLY A 4 -3.29 27.42 -2.52
N ARG A 5 -2.50 26.78 -3.39
CA ARG A 5 -2.61 25.34 -3.66
C ARG A 5 -2.52 24.58 -2.34
N VAL A 6 -3.63 24.04 -1.88
CA VAL A 6 -3.70 23.17 -0.71
C VAL A 6 -3.23 21.78 -1.15
N ASN A 7 -2.17 21.27 -0.54
CA ASN A 7 -1.73 19.90 -0.80
C ASN A 7 -2.70 18.94 -0.10
N ALA A 8 -3.56 18.26 -0.88
CA ALA A 8 -4.53 17.30 -0.37
C ALA A 8 -3.87 16.16 0.43
N ALA A 9 -2.61 15.81 0.14
CA ALA A 9 -1.86 14.80 0.88
C ALA A 9 -1.69 15.16 2.37
N LYS A 10 -1.74 16.46 2.74
CA LYS A 10 -1.71 16.88 4.15
C LYS A 10 -2.99 16.55 4.93
N PHE A 11 -4.06 16.18 4.25
CA PHE A 11 -5.39 15.96 4.83
C PHE A 11 -5.84 14.50 4.72
N ILE A 12 -5.04 13.62 4.12
CA ILE A 12 -5.30 12.19 4.10
C ILE A 12 -4.59 11.61 5.33
N PRO A 13 -5.30 11.26 6.41
CA PRO A 13 -4.67 10.64 7.56
C PRO A 13 -4.11 9.28 7.15
N ARG A 14 -2.91 8.94 7.65
CA ARG A 14 -2.33 7.60 7.46
C ARG A 14 -3.25 6.50 7.98
N LEU A 15 -3.98 6.75 9.06
CA LEU A 15 -4.86 5.77 9.69
C LEU A 15 -6.30 6.04 9.30
N LEU A 16 -7.05 4.97 9.06
CA LEU A 16 -8.50 5.03 8.99
C LEU A 16 -9.09 5.28 10.39
N PRO A 17 -10.30 5.84 10.48
CA PRO A 17 -11.00 5.92 11.76
C PRO A 17 -11.31 4.52 12.30
N GLU A 18 -11.15 4.33 13.61
CA GLU A 18 -11.64 3.11 14.26
C GLU A 18 -13.17 2.97 14.14
N PRO A 19 -13.71 1.73 14.02
CA PRO A 19 -13.02 0.45 14.15
C PRO A 19 -12.33 -0.04 12.87
N HIS A 20 -12.42 0.70 11.77
CA HIS A 20 -12.08 0.21 10.44
C HIS A 20 -10.60 -0.11 10.26
N GLU A 21 -9.72 0.64 10.91
CA GLU A 21 -8.28 0.40 10.90
C GLU A 21 -7.95 -0.98 11.50
N SER A 22 -8.39 -1.21 12.74
CA SER A 22 -8.19 -2.48 13.43
C SER A 22 -8.86 -3.65 12.71
N GLU A 23 -10.07 -3.45 12.18
CA GLU A 23 -10.79 -4.48 11.44
C GLU A 23 -10.20 -4.77 10.05
N LEU A 24 -9.29 -3.92 9.53
CA LEU A 24 -8.51 -4.14 8.32
C LEU A 24 -7.08 -4.61 8.63
N ASP A 25 -6.87 -5.15 9.85
CA ASP A 25 -5.62 -5.73 10.32
C ASP A 25 -4.53 -4.71 10.68
N GLY A 26 -4.87 -3.42 10.73
CA GLY A 26 -4.07 -2.33 11.32
C GLY A 26 -2.59 -2.29 10.93
N GLU A 27 -1.73 -2.08 11.94
CA GLU A 27 -0.29 -1.93 11.74
C GLU A 27 0.38 -3.14 11.06
N PRO A 28 0.05 -4.41 11.38
CA PRO A 28 0.55 -5.56 10.61
C PRO A 28 0.30 -5.46 9.10
N ALA A 29 -0.90 -5.01 8.68
CA ALA A 29 -1.18 -4.80 7.26
C ALA A 29 -0.40 -3.60 6.70
N HIS A 30 -0.22 -2.53 7.47
CA HIS A 30 0.59 -1.40 7.07
C HIS A 30 2.05 -1.79 6.81
N GLU A 31 2.67 -2.52 7.74
CA GLU A 31 4.05 -2.98 7.63
C GLU A 31 4.25 -3.91 6.44
N LEU A 32 3.36 -4.91 6.29
CA LEU A 32 3.42 -5.88 5.19
C LEU A 32 3.36 -5.18 3.82
N LEU A 33 2.35 -4.31 3.63
CA LEU A 33 2.14 -3.63 2.36
C LEU A 33 3.23 -2.59 2.07
N ALA A 34 3.71 -1.84 3.06
CA ALA A 34 4.78 -0.86 2.84
C ALA A 34 6.11 -1.54 2.50
N THR A 35 6.47 -2.61 3.22
CA THR A 35 7.67 -3.40 2.96
C THR A 35 7.63 -4.02 1.56
N ALA A 36 6.53 -4.68 1.20
CA ALA A 36 6.39 -5.30 -0.11
C ALA A 36 6.43 -4.28 -1.25
N HIS A 37 5.87 -3.07 -1.05
CA HIS A 37 5.91 -2.02 -2.06
C HIS A 37 7.34 -1.53 -2.28
N ALA A 38 8.09 -1.33 -1.19
CA ALA A 38 9.49 -0.95 -1.27
C ALA A 38 10.33 -2.01 -2.01
N ASP A 39 10.12 -3.30 -1.73
CA ASP A 39 10.79 -4.39 -2.44
C ASP A 39 10.48 -4.38 -3.95
N ILE A 40 9.21 -4.18 -4.32
CA ILE A 40 8.74 -4.10 -5.71
C ILE A 40 9.40 -2.92 -6.46
N CYS A 41 9.50 -1.78 -5.80
CA CYS A 41 10.01 -0.55 -6.42
C CYS A 41 11.54 -0.49 -6.46
N CYS A 42 12.23 -1.32 -5.66
CA CYS A 42 13.66 -1.22 -5.44
C CYS A 42 14.42 -2.47 -5.92
N PRO A 43 14.63 -2.63 -7.24
CA PRO A 43 15.37 -3.78 -7.75
C PRO A 43 16.86 -3.71 -7.35
N PRO A 44 17.53 -4.87 -7.18
CA PRO A 44 18.94 -4.95 -6.83
C PRO A 44 19.89 -4.27 -7.85
N SER A 45 19.43 -4.07 -9.08
CA SER A 45 20.18 -3.40 -10.15
C SER A 45 20.37 -1.89 -9.93
N GLY A 46 19.77 -1.33 -8.89
CA GLY A 46 19.83 0.10 -8.57
C GLY A 46 18.61 0.88 -9.08
N HIS A 47 18.26 1.93 -8.33
CA HIS A 47 17.10 2.80 -8.56
C HIS A 47 17.42 4.23 -8.08
N SER A 48 16.63 5.22 -8.50
CA SER A 48 16.83 6.62 -8.09
C SER A 48 16.26 6.98 -6.71
N ILE A 49 15.39 6.14 -6.13
CA ILE A 49 14.68 6.41 -4.86
C ILE A 49 15.01 5.29 -3.88
N SER A 50 15.55 5.59 -2.70
CA SER A 50 15.97 4.55 -1.75
C SER A 50 14.82 3.61 -1.33
N TRP A 51 15.16 2.41 -0.89
CA TRP A 51 14.18 1.48 -0.31
C TRP A 51 13.44 2.13 0.86
N ASP A 52 14.16 2.82 1.74
CA ASP A 52 13.59 3.54 2.89
C ASP A 52 12.63 4.65 2.45
N ASP A 53 12.96 5.40 1.39
CA ASP A 53 12.07 6.43 0.85
C ASP A 53 10.82 5.81 0.22
N CYS A 54 10.94 4.69 -0.49
CA CYS A 54 9.79 3.95 -1.04
C CYS A 54 8.89 3.42 0.08
N TYR A 55 9.49 2.84 1.12
CA TYR A 55 8.79 2.37 2.30
C TYR A 55 8.03 3.52 2.98
N ALA A 56 8.71 4.61 3.32
CA ALA A 56 8.10 5.76 3.98
C ALA A 56 6.98 6.39 3.13
N GLY A 57 7.18 6.44 1.81
CA GLY A 57 6.18 6.90 0.86
C GLY A 57 4.89 6.07 0.91
N ALA A 58 5.01 4.74 0.83
CA ALA A 58 3.86 3.85 0.97
C ALA A 58 3.26 3.94 2.38
N ASP A 59 4.09 4.05 3.40
CA ASP A 59 3.66 3.97 4.80
C ASP A 59 2.81 5.16 5.27
N MET A 60 2.92 6.30 4.59
CA MET A 60 2.03 7.45 4.84
C MET A 60 0.60 7.26 4.33
N LEU A 61 0.32 6.23 3.54
CA LEU A 61 -1.00 6.00 2.95
C LEU A 61 -1.95 5.23 3.89
N PRO A 62 -3.26 5.59 3.91
CA PRO A 62 -4.30 4.74 4.47
C PRO A 62 -4.28 3.33 3.89
N LEU A 63 -4.73 2.33 4.67
CA LEU A 63 -4.74 0.93 4.23
C LEU A 63 -5.45 0.72 2.89
N THR A 64 -6.56 1.41 2.62
CA THR A 64 -7.28 1.29 1.35
C THR A 64 -6.44 1.77 0.16
N HIS A 65 -5.81 2.94 0.29
CA HIS A 65 -4.93 3.49 -0.74
C HIS A 65 -3.62 2.69 -0.87
N LYS A 66 -3.08 2.19 0.25
CA LYS A 66 -1.88 1.34 0.27
C LYS A 66 -2.17 0.01 -0.45
N ALA A 67 -3.35 -0.57 -0.26
CA ALA A 67 -3.79 -1.76 -0.97
C ALA A 67 -3.89 -1.54 -2.49
N ASP A 68 -4.39 -0.39 -2.94
CA ASP A 68 -4.53 -0.08 -4.37
C ASP A 68 -3.19 -0.11 -5.14
N LEU A 69 -2.04 0.06 -4.45
CA LEU A 69 -0.71 -0.09 -5.06
C LEU A 69 -0.44 -1.50 -5.60
N PHE A 70 -1.16 -2.51 -5.10
CA PHE A 70 -0.98 -3.92 -5.42
C PHE A 70 -2.06 -4.48 -6.35
N LEU A 71 -3.08 -3.69 -6.70
CA LEU A 71 -4.26 -4.17 -7.41
C LEU A 71 -4.40 -3.58 -8.80
N GLU A 72 -4.87 -4.41 -9.72
CA GLU A 72 -5.40 -3.98 -11.01
C GLU A 72 -6.79 -3.32 -10.81
N PRO A 73 -7.32 -2.59 -11.81
CA PRO A 73 -8.61 -1.91 -11.70
C PRO A 73 -9.81 -2.82 -11.38
N ASP A 74 -9.71 -4.11 -11.68
CA ASP A 74 -10.72 -5.13 -11.36
C ASP A 74 -10.63 -5.63 -9.90
N GLY A 75 -9.62 -5.18 -9.14
CA GLY A 75 -9.38 -5.56 -7.76
C GLY A 75 -8.54 -6.84 -7.61
N GLU A 76 -8.04 -7.42 -8.70
CA GLU A 76 -7.15 -8.57 -8.65
C GLU A 76 -5.69 -8.15 -8.37
N PRO A 77 -4.90 -8.98 -7.69
CA PRO A 77 -3.48 -8.69 -7.47
C PRO A 77 -2.71 -8.52 -8.78
N ARG A 78 -1.89 -7.47 -8.86
CA ARG A 78 -0.98 -7.23 -9.97
C ARG A 78 0.04 -8.36 -10.11
N PRO A 79 0.47 -8.70 -11.33
CA PRO A 79 1.59 -9.60 -11.55
C PRO A 79 2.86 -9.09 -10.84
N LEU A 80 3.59 -10.00 -10.21
CA LEU A 80 4.83 -9.64 -9.52
C LEU A 80 5.98 -9.42 -10.51
N PRO A 81 6.84 -8.42 -10.28
CA PRO A 81 8.05 -8.23 -11.06
C PRO A 81 8.99 -9.44 -11.02
N GLU A 82 9.66 -9.73 -12.14
CA GLU A 82 10.58 -10.87 -12.27
C GLU A 82 11.81 -10.77 -11.35
N HIS A 83 12.19 -9.56 -10.94
CA HIS A 83 13.36 -9.34 -10.08
C HIS A 83 13.12 -9.76 -8.62
N LEU A 84 11.86 -9.97 -8.21
CA LEU A 84 11.56 -10.44 -6.87
C LEU A 84 11.85 -11.94 -6.75
N THR A 85 12.67 -12.30 -5.77
CA THR A 85 13.05 -13.69 -5.48
C THR A 85 13.01 -13.97 -3.98
N GLY A 86 12.91 -15.26 -3.61
CA GLY A 86 12.91 -15.69 -2.20
C GLY A 86 11.82 -14.99 -1.35
N ASP A 87 12.18 -14.63 -0.13
CA ASP A 87 11.29 -14.02 0.86
C ASP A 87 10.58 -12.75 0.35
N ALA A 88 11.26 -11.92 -0.46
CA ALA A 88 10.66 -10.72 -1.03
C ALA A 88 9.51 -11.05 -1.99
N ARG A 89 9.65 -12.14 -2.76
CA ARG A 89 8.59 -12.62 -3.64
C ARG A 89 7.42 -13.19 -2.84
N GLU A 90 7.69 -14.00 -1.82
CA GLU A 90 6.65 -14.57 -0.96
C GLU A 90 5.86 -13.47 -0.24
N ARG A 91 6.56 -12.46 0.30
CA ARG A 91 5.98 -11.28 0.92
C ARG A 91 5.11 -10.50 -0.06
N ALA A 92 5.58 -10.27 -1.29
CA ALA A 92 4.79 -9.57 -2.29
C ALA A 92 3.54 -10.35 -2.72
N MET A 93 3.61 -11.69 -2.77
CA MET A 93 2.42 -12.54 -2.99
C MET A 93 1.42 -12.42 -1.84
N GLU A 94 1.90 -12.42 -0.60
CA GLU A 94 1.05 -12.24 0.58
C GLU A 94 0.41 -10.85 0.62
N ALA A 95 1.21 -9.81 0.36
CA ALA A 95 0.75 -8.43 0.24
C ALA A 95 -0.35 -8.29 -0.82
N GLY A 96 -0.20 -8.91 -2.00
CA GLY A 96 -1.24 -8.92 -3.04
C GLY A 96 -2.56 -9.55 -2.55
N ARG A 97 -2.49 -10.71 -1.87
CA ARG A 97 -3.70 -11.34 -1.29
C ARG A 97 -4.34 -10.48 -0.21
N LYS A 98 -3.53 -9.88 0.67
CA LYS A 98 -3.98 -8.99 1.74
C LYS A 98 -4.65 -7.75 1.16
N ALA A 99 -4.05 -7.13 0.14
CA ALA A 99 -4.61 -5.98 -0.57
C ALA A 99 -5.97 -6.29 -1.19
N ALA A 100 -6.11 -7.42 -1.88
CA ALA A 100 -7.38 -7.83 -2.47
C ALA A 100 -8.47 -8.07 -1.40
N TRP A 101 -8.09 -8.64 -0.25
CA TRP A 101 -8.99 -8.77 0.89
C TRP A 101 -9.39 -7.41 1.48
N ILE A 102 -8.44 -6.50 1.73
CA ILE A 102 -8.70 -5.14 2.23
C ILE A 102 -9.66 -4.42 1.30
N ARG A 103 -9.45 -4.47 -0.02
CA ARG A 103 -10.29 -3.79 -1.00
C ARG A 103 -11.74 -4.29 -0.96
N ARG A 104 -11.93 -5.61 -0.94
CA ARG A 104 -13.27 -6.22 -0.81
C ARG A 104 -13.95 -5.80 0.48
N GLU A 105 -13.22 -5.83 1.58
CA GLU A 105 -13.78 -5.56 2.90
C GLU A 105 -14.09 -4.06 3.10
N ALA A 106 -13.20 -3.19 2.63
CA ALA A 106 -13.45 -1.76 2.55
C ALA A 106 -14.70 -1.44 1.72
N HIS A 107 -14.86 -2.08 0.56
CA HIS A 107 -16.05 -1.94 -0.27
C HIS A 107 -17.33 -2.38 0.48
N HIS A 108 -17.32 -3.52 1.17
CA HIS A 108 -18.46 -3.97 1.98
C HIS A 108 -18.84 -2.98 3.08
N ARG A 109 -17.86 -2.23 3.60
CA ARG A 109 -18.04 -1.23 4.66
C ARG A 109 -18.31 0.18 4.14
N GLY A 110 -18.37 0.38 2.82
CA GLY A 110 -18.55 1.69 2.20
C GLY A 110 -17.34 2.62 2.31
N LEU A 111 -16.16 2.07 2.57
CA LEU A 111 -14.88 2.77 2.59
C LEU A 111 -14.33 2.86 1.15
N ARG A 112 -13.58 3.93 0.87
CA ARG A 112 -12.94 4.16 -0.44
C ARG A 112 -11.44 3.98 -0.37
#